data_AF-A0A950L5G8-F1
#
_entry.id   AF-A0A950L5G8-F1
#
_cell.length_a   1.000
_cell.length_b   1.000
_cell.length_c   1.000
_cell.angle_alpha   90.00
_cell.angle_beta   90.00
_cell.angle_gamma   90.00
#
_symmetry.space_group_name_H-M   'P 1'
#
loop_
_entity.id
_entity.type
_entity.pdbx_description
1 polymer ?
#
loop_
_entity_poly.entity_id
_entity_poly.type
_entity_poly.pdbx_seq_one_letter_code
_entity_poly.pdbx_strand_id
1 'polypeptide(L)' 'MLVFEGLMPLVNPARWRQLFARLLNLSDGQLRFIGLIGVVLGLLLLLIAT' A
#
# COMPACT_ATOMS: atom_id res chain seq x y z
N MET A 1 -13.54 0.04 4.42
CA MET A 1 -14.36 -0.42 5.56
C MET A 1 -14.62 -1.92 5.42
N LEU A 2 -13.57 -2.71 5.73
CA LEU A 2 -13.44 -4.17 5.90
C LEU A 2 -14.04 -5.09 4.83
N VAL A 3 -15.31 -4.93 4.47
CA VAL A 3 -15.98 -5.73 3.44
C VAL A 3 -15.36 -5.44 2.06
N PHE A 4 -15.25 -4.18 1.65
CA PHE A 4 -14.67 -3.83 0.34
C PHE A 4 -13.17 -4.13 0.21
N GLU A 5 -12.40 -4.03 1.30
CA GLU A 5 -10.96 -4.31 1.30
C GLU A 5 -10.65 -5.82 1.35
N GLY A 6 -11.51 -6.62 2.01
CA GLY A 6 -11.44 -8.09 1.99
C GLY A 6 -12.12 -8.75 0.78
N LEU A 7 -12.97 -8.02 0.07
CA LEU A 7 -13.68 -8.53 -1.11
C LEU A 7 -12.73 -8.85 -2.27
N MET A 8 -11.68 -8.06 -2.51
CA MET A 8 -10.71 -8.38 -3.58
C MET A 8 -10.02 -9.75 -3.38
N PRO A 9 -9.45 -10.07 -2.21
CA PRO A 9 -8.90 -11.40 -1.97
C PRO A 9 -9.95 -12.52 -2.01
N LEU A 10 -11.22 -12.26 -1.63
CA LEU A 10 -12.30 -13.26 -1.71
C LEU A 10 -12.84 -13.48 -3.13
N VAL A 11 -13.01 -12.41 -3.92
CA VAL A 11 -13.58 -12.45 -5.28
C VAL A 11 -12.57 -13.00 -6.29
N ASN A 12 -11.30 -12.63 -6.17
CA ASN A 12 -10.25 -13.16 -7.03
C ASN A 12 -8.89 -13.22 -6.32
N PRO A 13 -8.61 -14.31 -5.59
CA PRO A 13 -7.35 -14.47 -4.86
C PRO A 13 -6.13 -14.49 -5.79
N ALA A 14 -6.28 -14.92 -7.05
CA ALA A 14 -5.18 -14.98 -8.01
C ALA A 14 -4.73 -13.58 -8.46
N ARG A 15 -5.67 -12.68 -8.81
CA ARG A 15 -5.35 -11.28 -9.12
C ARG A 15 -4.75 -10.55 -7.93
N TRP A 16 -5.31 -10.77 -6.74
CA TRP A 16 -4.79 -10.19 -5.52
C TRP A 16 -3.34 -10.63 -5.26
N ARG A 17 -3.07 -11.92 -5.37
CA ARG A 17 -1.71 -12.46 -5.22
C ARG A 17 -0.74 -11.93 -6.27
N GLN A 18 -1.18 -11.69 -7.51
CA GLN A 18 -0.35 -11.07 -8.54
C GLN A 18 -0.03 -9.60 -8.25
N LEU A 19 -0.99 -8.83 -7.73
CA LEU A 19 -0.75 -7.45 -7.29
C LEU A 19 0.25 -7.41 -6.14
N PHE A 20 0.08 -8.27 -5.13
CA PHE A 20 1.05 -8.41 -4.04
C PHE A 20 2.42 -8.87 -4.53
N ALA A 21 2.48 -9.85 -5.42
CA ALA A 21 3.76 -10.31 -5.97
C ALA A 21 4.49 -9.19 -6.72
N ARG A 22 3.78 -8.31 -7.43
CA ARG A 22 4.40 -7.13 -8.07
C ARG A 22 4.94 -6.13 -7.05
N LEU A 23 4.24 -5.92 -5.95
CA LEU A 23 4.69 -5.06 -4.85
C LEU A 23 5.89 -5.67 -4.10
N LEU A 24 5.89 -6.98 -3.88
CA LEU A 24 6.98 -7.72 -3.26
C LEU A 24 8.20 -7.90 -4.17
N ASN A 25 8.02 -7.76 -5.48
CA ASN A 25 9.10 -7.77 -6.47
C ASN A 25 9.74 -6.38 -6.67
N LEU A 26 9.27 -5.35 -5.94
CA LEU A 26 9.98 -4.09 -5.84
C LEU A 26 11.28 -4.32 -5.05
N SER A 27 12.35 -3.64 -5.46
CA SER A 27 13.60 -3.72 -4.71
C SER A 27 13.44 -3.10 -3.32
N ASP A 28 14.22 -3.58 -2.34
CA ASP A 28 14.17 -3.06 -0.97
C ASP A 28 14.35 -1.53 -0.91
N GLY A 29 15.14 -0.96 -1.83
CA GLY A 29 15.31 0.47 -1.98
C GLY A 29 14.04 1.20 -2.43
N GLN A 30 13.30 0.65 -3.40
CA GLN A 30 12.03 1.22 -3.86
C GLN A 30 10.96 1.14 -2.78
N LEU A 31 10.85 0.01 -2.07
CA LEU A 31 9.88 -0.16 -1.00
C LEU A 31 10.15 0.85 0.14
N ARG A 32 11.41 1.03 0.52
CA ARG A 32 11.81 2.03 1.52
C ARG A 32 11.52 3.45 1.05
N PHE A 33 11.76 3.78 -0.21
CA PHE A 33 11.48 5.12 -0.74
C PHE A 33 9.99 5.44 -0.76
N ILE A 34 9.14 4.49 -1.18
CA ILE A 34 7.68 4.62 -1.13
C ILE A 34 7.22 4.81 0.33
N GLY A 35 7.78 4.03 1.26
CA GLY A 35 7.52 4.18 2.69
C GLY A 35 7.91 5.58 3.22
N LEU A 36 9.08 6.10 2.85
CA LEU A 36 9.53 7.44 3.22
C LEU A 36 8.60 8.53 2.67
N ILE A 37 8.17 8.42 1.42
CA ILE A 37 7.18 9.36 0.84
C ILE A 37 5.88 9.32 1.64
N GLY A 38 5.39 8.12 1.99
CA GLY A 38 4.19 7.96 2.81
C GLY A 38 4.31 8.62 4.18
N VAL A 39 5.46 8.46 4.86
CA VAL A 39 5.74 9.11 6.14
C VAL A 39 5.77 10.63 6.00
N VAL A 40 6.45 11.15 4.97
CA VAL A 40 6.53 12.60 4.72
C VAL A 40 5.15 13.19 4.41
N LEU A 41 4.37 12.54 3.54
CA LEU A 41 3.01 12.98 3.23
C LEU A 41 2.10 12.92 4.46
N GLY A 42 2.21 11.87 5.28
CA GLY A 42 1.46 11.75 6.53
C GLY A 42 1.80 12.85 7.51
N LEU A 43 3.09 13.18 7.67
CA LEU A 43 3.55 14.31 8.49
C LEU A 43 3.03 15.65 7.98
N LEU A 44 3.08 15.88 6.65
CA LEU A 44 2.56 17.10 6.04
C LEU A 44 1.05 17.24 6.23
N LEU A 45 0.29 16.15 6.05
CA LEU A 45 -1.15 16.15 6.31
C LEU A 45 -1.47 16.45 7.77
N LEU A 46 -0.72 15.86 8.70
CA LEU A 46 -0.91 16.09 10.13
C LEU A 46 -0.62 17.55 10.51
N LEU A 47 0.44 18.13 9.93
CA LEU A 47 0.78 19.54 10.09
C LEU A 47 -0.28 20.48 9.51
N ILE A 48 -0.89 20.14 8.38
CA ILE A 48 -1.97 20.96 7.78
C ILE A 48 -3.28 20.81 8.56
N ALA A 49 -3.53 19.62 9.12
CA ALA A 49 -4.77 19.32 9.85
C ALA A 49 -4.78 19.84 11.29
N THR A 50 -3.61 20.20 11.85
CA THR A 50 -3.44 20.74 13.21
C THR A 50 -3.22 22.24 13.16
#